data_AF-A0A1G6ZMU5-F1
#
_entry.id   AF-A0A1G6ZMU5-F1
#
_cell.length_a   1.000
_cell.length_b   1.000
_cell.length_c   1.000
_cell.angle_alpha   90.00
_cell.angle_beta   90.00
_cell.angle_gamma   90.00
#
_symmetry.space_group_name_H-M   'P 1'
#
loop_
_entity.id
_entity.type
_entity.pdbx_description
1 polymer ?
#
loop_
_entity_poly.entity_id
_entity_poly.type
_entity_poly.pdbx_seq_one_letter_code
_entity_poly.pdbx_strand_id
1 'polypeptide(L)' 'MSKIILITGASRGFGKIWAKALLERGDKVAATARNTKDLDDP' A
#
# COMPACT_ATOMS: atom_id res chain seq x y z
N MET A 1 0.43 -13.11 -13.64
CA MET A 1 0.92 -13.58 -12.32
C MET A 1 0.84 -12.43 -11.33
N SER A 2 0.12 -12.60 -10.22
CA SER A 2 0.09 -11.64 -9.11
C SER A 2 1.48 -11.56 -8.45
N LYS A 3 1.98 -10.35 -8.21
CA LYS A 3 3.25 -10.10 -7.52
C LYS A 3 3.00 -9.79 -6.03
N ILE A 4 4.01 -10.03 -5.21
CA ILE A 4 4.04 -9.57 -3.82
C ILE A 4 4.98 -8.37 -3.76
N ILE A 5 4.48 -7.22 -3.33
CA ILE A 5 5.19 -5.93 -3.37
C ILE A 5 5.28 -5.36 -1.95
N LEU A 6 6.49 -5.00 -1.51
CA LEU A 6 6.72 -4.29 -0.26
C LEU A 6 6.77 -2.78 -0.53
N ILE A 7 5.96 -2.00 0.17
CA ILE A 7 5.95 -0.53 0.07
C ILE A 7 6.25 0.05 1.45
N THR A 8 7.26 0.92 1.50
CA THR A 8 7.55 1.73 2.69
C THR A 8 6.93 3.12 2.56
N GLY A 9 6.46 3.68 3.69
CA GLY A 9 5.83 5.01 3.68
C GLY A 9 4.45 5.03 2.99
N ALA A 10 3.67 3.95 3.12
CA ALA A 10 2.38 3.78 2.47
C ALA A 10 1.23 4.58 3.11
N SER A 11 1.49 5.36 4.17
CA SER A 11 0.44 6.10 4.90
C SER A 11 -0.13 7.30 4.17
N ARG A 12 0.59 7.88 3.19
CA ARG A 12 0.16 9.09 2.47
C ARG A 12 0.89 9.28 1.15
N GLY A 13 0.47 10.29 0.38
CA GLY A 13 1.11 10.69 -0.87
C GLY A 13 1.25 9.54 -1.87
N PHE A 14 2.38 9.47 -2.55
CA PHE A 14 2.62 8.45 -3.58
C PHE A 14 2.61 7.02 -3.03
N GLY A 15 3.12 6.78 -1.82
CA GLY A 15 3.10 5.45 -1.22
C GLY A 15 1.68 4.90 -1.09
N LYS A 16 0.73 5.75 -0.67
CA LYS A 16 -0.69 5.38 -0.57
C LYS A 16 -1.35 5.16 -1.92
N ILE A 17 -1.09 6.04 -2.90
CA ILE A 17 -1.65 5.94 -4.26
C ILE A 17 -1.17 4.64 -4.94
N TRP A 18 0.13 4.33 -4.85
CA TRP A 18 0.68 3.12 -5.43
C TRP A 18 0.19 1.85 -4.75
N ALA A 19 0.08 1.85 -3.41
CA ALA A 19 -0.49 0.72 -2.68
C ALA A 19 -1.90 0.37 -3.20
N LYS A 20 -2.76 1.38 -3.39
CA LYS A 20 -4.11 1.18 -3.93
C LYS A 20 -4.09 0.68 -5.37
N ALA A 21 -3.35 1.33 -6.25
CA ALA A 21 -3.30 0.96 -7.68
C ALA A 21 -2.77 -0.47 -7.89
N LEU A 22 -1.82 -0.91 -7.07
CA LEU A 22 -1.27 -2.27 -7.13
C LEU A 22 -2.25 -3.31 -6.60
N LEU A 23 -2.99 -3.00 -5.53
CA LEU A 23 -4.08 -3.84 -5.06
C LEU A 23 -5.18 -3.98 -6.13
N GLU A 24 -5.59 -2.87 -6.77
CA GLU A 24 -6.58 -2.86 -7.86
C GLU A 24 -6.12 -3.66 -9.08
N ARG A 25 -4.81 -3.66 -9.38
CA ARG A 25 -4.21 -4.47 -10.44
C ARG A 25 -4.24 -5.98 -10.12
N GLY A 26 -4.52 -6.37 -8.87
CA GLY A 26 -4.53 -7.76 -8.41
C GLY A 26 -3.21 -8.25 -7.83
N ASP A 27 -2.31 -7.34 -7.46
CA ASP A 27 -1.10 -7.67 -6.70
C ASP A 27 -1.38 -7.71 -5.20
N LYS A 28 -0.50 -8.40 -4.46
CA LYS A 28 -0.48 -8.39 -3.00
C LYS A 28 0.49 -7.34 -2.52
N VAL A 29 0.07 -6.47 -1.61
CA VAL A 29 0.89 -5.37 -1.09
C VAL A 29 1.13 -5.53 0.40
N ALA A 30 2.41 -5.60 0.80
CA ALA A 30 2.84 -5.41 2.18
C ALA A 30 3.15 -3.92 2.39
N ALA A 31 2.18 -3.19 2.91
CA ALA A 31 2.29 -1.75 3.15
C ALA A 31 2.85 -1.48 4.56
N THR A 32 3.88 -0.63 4.67
CA THR A 32 4.42 -0.20 5.97
C THR A 32 4.22 1.28 6.21
N ALA A 33 3.95 1.62 7.46
CA ALA A 33 3.79 2.98 7.96
C ALA A 33 4.33 3.07 9.39
N ARG A 34 4.65 4.29 9.85
CA ARG A 34 5.06 4.53 11.25
C ARG A 34 3.92 4.24 12.23
N ASN A 35 2.69 4.55 11.84
CA ASN A 35 1.48 4.23 12.55
C ASN A 35 0.57 3.44 11.61
N THR A 36 0.20 2.22 11.97
CA THR A 36 -0.64 1.35 11.13
C THR A 36 -2.04 1.91 10.94
N LYS A 37 -2.56 2.68 11.89
CA LYS A 37 -3.87 3.36 11.76
C LYS A 37 -3.93 4.36 10.62
N ASP A 38 -2.78 4.85 10.15
CA ASP A 38 -2.74 5.75 8.99
C ASP A 38 -2.98 5.00 7.65
N LEU A 39 -2.91 3.66 7.66
CA LEU A 39 -3.21 2.81 6.50
C LEU A 39 -4.71 2.52 6.38
N ASP A 40 -5.46 2.66 7.47
CA ASP A 40 -6.90 2.54 7.44
C ASP A 40 -7.44 3.70 6.60
N ASP A 41 -8.12 3.38 5.51
CA ASP A 41 -8.94 4.36 4.81
C ASP A 41 -10.22 4.59 5.63
N PRO A 42 -10.72 5.84 5.70
CA PRO A 42 -12.02 6.12 6.31
C PRO A 42 -13.18 5.43 5.58
#